data_AF-A0A2P2P0L4-F1
#
_entry.id   AF-A0A2P2P0L4-F1
#
_cell.length_a   1.000
_cell.length_b   1.000
_cell.length_c   1.000
_cell.angle_alpha   90.00
_cell.angle_beta   90.00
_cell.angle_gamma   90.00
#
_symmetry.space_group_name_H-M   'P 1'
#
loop_
_entity.id
_entity.type
_entity.pdbx_description
1 polymer ?
#
loop_
_entity_poly.entity_id
_entity_poly.type
_entity_poly.pdbx_seq_one_letter_code
_entity_poly.pdbx_strand_id
1 'polypeptide(L)'
;MINELGSVASHRQGRSVTHHLVKIWHDLLKSMKREADWARENVTPTLDEYMENACISFALGPVILVPLFSIGPKLSEEVLASQEYDRLFKHISSIGRLLNDLASVKLPECICRENVNKVS
;
A
#
# COMPACT_ATOMS: atom_id res chain seq x y z
N MET A 1 5.74 7.14 17.22
CA MET A 1 4.78 6.45 16.32
C MET A 1 5.05 4.95 16.15
N ILE A 2 5.99 4.48 15.30
CA ILE A 2 6.16 3.02 15.03
C ILE A 2 6.52 2.24 16.30
N ASN A 3 7.38 2.78 17.18
CA ASN A 3 7.74 2.12 18.42
C ASN A 3 6.55 1.99 19.39
N GLU A 4 5.71 3.02 19.47
CA GLU A 4 4.50 3.01 20.31
C GLU A 4 3.47 2.00 19.78
N LEU A 5 3.22 2.03 18.46
CA LEU A 5 2.36 1.04 17.79
C LEU A 5 2.93 -0.38 17.94
N GLY A 6 4.25 -0.53 17.85
CA GLY A 6 4.96 -1.78 18.09
C GLY A 6 4.73 -2.30 19.50
N SER A 7 4.74 -1.42 20.52
CA SER A 7 4.43 -1.79 21.90
C SER A 7 2.98 -2.25 22.06
N VAL A 8 2.01 -1.48 21.54
CA VAL A 8 0.58 -1.82 21.59
C VAL A 8 0.30 -3.15 20.88
N ALA A 9 0.81 -3.30 19.66
CA ALA A 9 0.66 -4.50 18.88
C ALA A 9 1.35 -5.70 19.55
N SER A 10 2.55 -5.52 20.10
CA SER A 10 3.26 -6.63 20.77
C SER A 10 2.54 -7.11 22.01
N HIS A 11 1.95 -6.18 22.77
CA HIS A 11 1.07 -6.52 23.89
C HIS A 11 -0.15 -7.31 23.42
N ARG A 12 -0.84 -6.85 22.36
CA ARG A 12 -2.01 -7.54 21.79
C ARG A 12 -1.68 -8.95 21.31
N GLN A 13 -0.55 -9.10 20.62
CA GLN A 13 -0.13 -10.35 19.99
C GLN A 13 0.53 -11.32 21.00
N GLY A 14 0.93 -10.83 22.17
CA GLY A 14 1.63 -11.62 23.21
C GLY A 14 3.07 -11.98 22.84
N ARG A 15 3.64 -11.30 21.84
CA ARG A 15 4.99 -11.48 21.32
C ARG A 15 5.43 -10.20 20.63
N SER A 16 6.74 -9.97 20.50
CA SER A 16 7.23 -8.83 19.75
C SER A 16 6.81 -8.92 18.28
N VAL A 17 6.16 -7.87 17.77
CA VAL A 17 5.80 -7.72 16.35
C VAL A 17 6.34 -6.43 15.74
N THR A 18 7.15 -5.67 16.48
CA THR A 18 7.72 -4.40 16.02
C THR A 18 8.49 -4.56 14.71
N HIS A 19 9.20 -5.68 14.53
CA HIS A 19 9.91 -5.96 13.28
C HIS A 19 8.97 -6.04 12.06
N HIS A 20 7.80 -6.67 12.21
CA HIS A 20 6.79 -6.74 11.14
C HIS A 20 6.28 -5.35 10.77
N LEU A 21 6.02 -4.50 11.77
CA LEU A 21 5.57 -3.13 11.52
C LEU A 21 6.66 -2.31 10.80
N VAL A 22 7.91 -2.39 11.27
CA VAL A 22 9.04 -1.71 10.63
C VAL A 22 9.20 -2.17 9.18
N LYS A 23 9.08 -3.48 8.92
CA LYS A 23 9.17 -4.05 7.57
C LYS A 23 8.08 -3.49 6.64
N ILE A 24 6.83 -3.43 7.11
CA ILE A 24 5.70 -2.87 6.34
C ILE A 24 6.00 -1.42 5.89
N TRP A 25 6.48 -0.58 6.82
CA TRP A 25 6.83 0.81 6.50
C TRP A 25 8.07 0.93 5.61
N HIS A 26 9.09 0.13 5.86
CA HIS A 26 10.30 0.10 5.05
C HIS A 26 9.99 -0.27 3.60
N ASP A 27 9.19 -1.32 3.37
CA ASP A 27 8.83 -1.78 2.04
C ASP A 27 7.98 -0.75 1.29
N LEU A 28 7.07 -0.05 2.00
CA LEU A 28 6.34 1.10 1.46
C LEU A 28 7.27 2.21 1.01
N LEU A 29 8.16 2.68 1.88
CA LEU A 29 9.07 3.80 1.57
C LEU A 29 10.00 3.46 0.41
N LYS A 30 10.49 2.22 0.35
CA LYS A 30 11.30 1.73 -0.77
C LYS A 30 10.51 1.77 -2.08
N SER A 31 9.26 1.33 -2.06
CA SER A 31 8.38 1.32 -3.23
C SER A 31 7.99 2.74 -3.70
N MET A 32 7.66 3.65 -2.77
CA MET A 32 7.40 5.06 -3.09
C MET A 32 8.64 5.75 -3.66
N LYS A 33 9.83 5.45 -3.12
CA LYS A 33 11.08 5.94 -3.70
C LYS A 33 11.27 5.46 -5.13
N ARG A 34 10.93 4.21 -5.44
CA ARG A 34 11.02 3.65 -6.80
C ARG A 34 10.14 4.42 -7.79
N GLU A 35 8.91 4.76 -7.40
CA GLU A 35 8.03 5.61 -8.22
C GLU A 35 8.59 7.02 -8.42
N ALA A 36 9.14 7.62 -7.34
CA ALA A 36 9.76 8.93 -7.42
C ALA A 36 11.00 8.93 -8.33
N ASP A 37 11.78 7.85 -8.31
CA ASP A 37 12.93 7.67 -9.20
C ASP A 37 12.47 7.52 -10.66
N TRP A 38 11.46 6.69 -10.94
CA TRP A 38 10.86 6.57 -12.29
C TRP A 38 10.37 7.92 -12.83
N ALA A 39 9.65 8.69 -12.00
CA ALA A 39 9.16 10.00 -12.37
C ALA A 39 10.30 11.00 -12.64
N ARG A 40 11.34 11.03 -11.78
CA ARG A 40 12.50 11.92 -11.94
C ARG A 40 13.30 11.60 -13.21
N GLU A 41 13.42 10.32 -13.53
CA GLU A 41 14.24 9.83 -14.64
C GLU A 41 13.45 9.66 -15.95
N ASN A 42 12.15 10.00 -15.95
CA ASN A 42 11.22 9.81 -17.07
C ASN A 42 11.19 8.36 -17.59
N VAL A 43 11.32 7.39 -16.68
CA VAL A 43 11.23 5.97 -17.00
C VAL A 43 9.78 5.54 -16.98
N THR A 44 9.31 4.96 -18.08
CA THR A 44 8.01 4.29 -18.15
C THR A 44 8.21 2.79 -17.95
N PRO A 45 7.87 2.22 -16.78
CA PRO A 45 7.98 0.78 -16.55
C PRO A 45 6.97 0.01 -17.41
N THR A 46 7.22 -1.29 -17.58
CA THR A 46 6.18 -2.19 -18.11
C THR A 46 5.02 -2.30 -17.11
N LEU A 47 3.84 -2.75 -17.57
CA LEU A 47 2.68 -2.91 -16.69
C LEU A 47 2.98 -3.87 -15.52
N ASP A 48 3.68 -4.96 -15.76
CA ASP A 48 4.00 -5.95 -14.73
C ASP A 48 4.98 -5.37 -13.69
N GLU A 49 6.05 -4.70 -14.15
CA GLU A 49 7.00 -4.02 -13.25
C GLU A 49 6.32 -2.91 -12.44
N TYR A 50 5.44 -2.15 -13.08
CA TYR A 50 4.64 -1.14 -12.42
C TYR A 50 3.80 -1.76 -11.31
N MET A 51 2.98 -2.77 -11.64
CA MET A 51 2.04 -3.37 -10.68
C MET A 51 2.74 -4.07 -9.52
N GLU A 52 3.89 -4.70 -9.77
CA GLU A 52 4.70 -5.31 -8.72
C GLU A 52 5.13 -4.27 -7.67
N ASN A 53 5.54 -3.07 -8.10
CA ASN A 53 5.89 -1.99 -7.18
C ASN A 53 4.64 -1.28 -6.61
N ALA A 54 3.66 -0.99 -7.47
CA ALA A 54 2.53 -0.11 -7.21
C ALA A 54 1.53 -0.71 -6.21
N CYS A 55 1.47 -2.04 -6.12
CA CYS A 55 0.69 -2.72 -5.09
C CYS A 55 1.20 -2.38 -3.68
N ILE A 56 2.50 -2.15 -3.51
CA ILE A 56 3.10 -1.75 -2.23
C ILE A 56 2.99 -0.24 -2.04
N SER A 57 3.29 0.57 -3.06
CA SER A 57 3.26 2.05 -2.98
C SER A 57 1.88 2.62 -2.68
N PHE A 58 0.81 1.86 -2.96
CA PHE A 58 -0.57 2.21 -2.63
C PHE A 58 -0.81 2.35 -1.10
N ALA A 59 0.16 1.97 -0.26
CA ALA A 59 0.17 2.16 1.19
C ALA A 59 -0.92 1.40 1.96
N LEU A 60 -1.52 0.38 1.34
CA LEU A 60 -2.52 -0.46 2.00
C LEU A 60 -1.94 -1.24 3.19
N GLY A 61 -0.64 -1.56 3.13
CA GLY A 61 0.11 -2.23 4.20
C GLY A 61 -0.05 -1.54 5.55
N PRO A 62 0.45 -0.30 5.73
CA PRO A 62 0.24 0.44 6.97
C PRO A 62 -1.23 0.66 7.35
N VAL A 63 -2.12 0.86 6.37
CA VAL A 63 -3.53 1.16 6.63
C VAL A 63 -4.28 -0.04 7.21
N ILE A 64 -4.02 -1.25 6.73
CA ILE A 64 -4.76 -2.45 7.15
C ILE A 64 -3.97 -3.28 8.15
N LEU A 65 -2.69 -3.53 7.88
CA LEU A 65 -1.91 -4.51 8.64
C LEU A 65 -1.53 -3.99 10.02
N VAL A 66 -1.21 -2.71 10.16
CA VAL A 66 -0.89 -2.13 11.49
C VAL A 66 -2.09 -2.22 12.45
N PRO A 67 -3.33 -1.83 12.05
CA PRO A 67 -4.52 -2.11 12.86
C PRO A 67 -4.77 -3.60 13.10
N LEU A 68 -4.56 -4.45 12.09
CA LEU A 68 -4.74 -5.91 12.25
C LEU A 68 -3.86 -6.46 13.37
N PHE A 69 -2.60 -6.03 13.46
CA PHE A 69 -1.70 -6.38 14.56
C PHE A 69 -2.13 -5.77 15.91
N SER A 70 -2.74 -4.58 15.92
CA SER A 70 -3.01 -3.80 17.12
C SER A 70 -4.35 -4.11 17.79
N ILE A 71 -5.39 -4.39 17.01
CA ILE A 71 -6.76 -4.64 17.49
C ILE A 71 -7.37 -5.95 16.97
N GLY A 72 -6.75 -6.58 15.97
CA GLY A 72 -7.23 -7.83 15.37
C GLY A 72 -7.00 -9.08 16.22
N PRO A 73 -7.25 -10.28 15.67
CA PRO A 73 -6.94 -11.54 16.33
C PRO A 73 -5.43 -11.73 16.51
N LYS A 74 -5.04 -12.73 17.30
CA LYS A 74 -3.64 -13.16 17.36
C LYS A 74 -3.24 -13.79 16.03
N LEU A 75 -2.14 -13.30 15.45
CA LEU A 75 -1.58 -13.79 14.20
C LEU A 75 -0.35 -14.65 14.50
N SER A 76 -0.42 -15.92 14.13
CA SER A 76 0.75 -16.81 14.18
C SER A 76 1.76 -16.43 13.09
N GLU A 77 3.03 -16.75 13.30
CA GLU A 77 4.06 -16.60 12.26
C GLU A 77 3.75 -17.45 11.02
N GLU A 78 3.10 -18.61 11.20
CA GLU A 78 2.66 -19.45 10.09
C GLU A 78 1.63 -18.75 9.20
N VAL A 79 0.64 -18.05 9.78
CA VAL A 79 -0.33 -17.27 9.01
C VAL A 79 0.36 -16.13 8.26
N LEU A 80 1.30 -15.44 8.89
CA LEU A 80 2.05 -14.34 8.27
C LEU A 80 2.99 -14.82 7.16
N ALA A 81 3.48 -16.05 7.24
CA ALA A 81 4.31 -16.68 6.22
C ALA A 81 3.50 -17.44 5.15
N SER A 82 2.17 -17.49 5.29
CA SER A 82 1.30 -18.26 4.40
C SER A 82 1.21 -17.62 3.02
N GLN A 83 1.14 -18.46 2.00
CA GLN A 83 0.96 -17.98 0.63
C GLN A 83 -0.42 -17.34 0.43
N GLU A 84 -1.42 -17.77 1.20
CA GLU A 84 -2.77 -17.23 1.20
C GLU A 84 -2.78 -15.78 1.69
N TYR A 85 -2.06 -15.47 2.76
CA TYR A 85 -1.93 -14.10 3.27
C TYR A 85 -1.30 -13.17 2.23
N ASP A 86 -0.17 -13.58 1.64
CA ASP A 86 0.53 -12.81 0.62
C ASP A 86 -0.33 -12.61 -0.63
N ARG A 87 -1.00 -13.67 -1.10
CA ARG A 87 -1.91 -13.59 -2.24
C ARG A 87 -3.05 -12.64 -1.95
N LEU A 88 -3.72 -12.78 -0.81
CA LEU A 88 -4.85 -11.91 -0.45
C LEU A 88 -4.42 -10.45 -0.42
N PHE A 89 -3.31 -10.14 0.28
CA PHE A 89 -2.77 -8.79 0.37
C PHE A 89 -2.44 -8.20 -1.00
N LYS A 90 -1.78 -8.97 -1.88
CA LYS A 90 -1.49 -8.55 -3.25
C LYS A 90 -2.75 -8.26 -4.05
N HIS A 91 -3.76 -9.15 -4.00
CA HIS A 91 -5.00 -8.95 -4.76
C HIS A 91 -5.74 -7.68 -4.32
N ILE A 92 -5.96 -7.49 -3.01
CA ILE A 92 -6.67 -6.30 -2.52
C ILE A 92 -5.88 -5.02 -2.81
N SER A 93 -4.56 -5.06 -2.73
CA SER A 93 -3.70 -3.90 -3.02
C SER A 93 -3.71 -3.56 -4.50
N SER A 94 -3.64 -4.56 -5.39
CA SER A 94 -3.73 -4.35 -6.83
C SER A 94 -5.09 -3.80 -7.25
N ILE A 95 -6.19 -4.32 -6.69
CA ILE A 95 -7.52 -3.76 -6.94
C ILE A 95 -7.59 -2.30 -6.47
N GLY A 96 -7.12 -2.01 -5.25
CA GLY A 96 -7.09 -0.67 -4.71
C GLY A 96 -6.28 0.31 -5.56
N ARG A 97 -5.08 -0.10 -5.99
CA ARG A 97 -4.21 0.65 -6.90
C ARG A 97 -4.92 0.95 -8.22
N LEU A 98 -5.45 -0.06 -8.91
CA LEU A 98 -6.13 0.13 -10.20
C LEU A 98 -7.35 1.05 -10.10
N LEU A 99 -8.12 0.94 -9.02
CA LEU A 99 -9.25 1.84 -8.76
C LEU A 99 -8.79 3.28 -8.51
N ASN A 100 -7.69 3.46 -7.77
CA ASN A 100 -7.08 4.77 -7.54
C ASN A 100 -6.56 5.40 -8.83
N ASP A 101 -5.89 4.63 -9.67
CA ASP A 101 -5.36 5.13 -10.95
C ASP A 101 -6.51 5.51 -11.89
N LEU A 102 -7.54 4.66 -12.00
CA LEU A 102 -8.73 4.96 -12.80
C LEU A 102 -9.43 6.25 -12.36
N ALA A 103 -9.55 6.47 -11.05
CA ALA A 103 -10.13 7.69 -10.51
C ALA A 103 -9.25 8.92 -10.80
N SER A 104 -7.93 8.77 -10.65
CA SER A 104 -6.95 9.83 -10.90
C SER A 104 -6.89 10.25 -12.37
N VAL A 105 -7.16 9.34 -13.32
CA VAL A 105 -7.28 9.67 -14.76
C VAL A 105 -8.59 10.41 -15.06
N LYS A 106 -9.70 9.96 -14.48
CA LYS A 106 -11.03 10.56 -14.70
C LYS A 106 -11.16 11.97 -14.13
N LEU A 107 -10.51 12.27 -13.02
CA LEU A 107 -10.65 13.57 -12.35
C LEU A 107 -10.18 14.74 -13.25
N PRO A 108 -8.99 14.70 -13.88
CA PRO A 108 -8.58 15.67 -14.90
C PRO A 108 -9.54 15.74 -16.10
N GLU A 109 -10.03 14.60 -16.61
CA GLU A 109 -10.98 14.59 -17.73
C GLU A 109 -12.30 15.30 -17.39
N CYS A 110 -12.84 15.06 -16.19
CA CYS A 110 -14.04 15.73 -15.70
C CYS A 110 -13.83 17.24 -15.56
N ILE A 111 -12.71 17.67 -14.99
CA ILE A 111 -12.36 19.10 -14.85
C ILE A 111 -12.19 19.75 -16.23
N CYS A 112 -11.49 19.09 -17.17
CA CYS A 112 -11.36 19.57 -18.54
C CYS A 112 -12.73 19.72 -19.22
N ARG A 113 -13.62 18.74 -19.06
CA ARG A 113 -14.98 18.76 -19.63
C ARG A 113 -15.85 19.87 -19.04
N GLU A 114 -15.82 20.07 -17.73
CA GLU A 114 -16.54 21.17 -17.07
C GLU A 114 -16.03 22.54 -17.52
N ASN A 115 -14.73 22.70 -17.71
CA ASN A 115 -14.15 23.95 -18.21
C ASN A 115 -14.55 24.21 -19.67
N VAL A 116 -14.60 23.20 -20.53
CA VAL A 116 -15.09 23.35 -21.91
C VAL A 116 -16.57 23.79 -21.93
N ASN A 117 -17.42 23.18 -21.09
CA ASN A 117 -18.85 23.52 -21.02
C ASN A 117 -19.13 24.92 -20.42
N LYS A 118 -18.19 25.52 -19.69
CA LYS A 118 -18.32 26.88 -19.13
C LYS A 118 -17.89 27.99 -20.10
N VAL A 119 -17.15 27.64 -21.16
CA VAL A 119 -16.62 28.59 -22.15
C VAL A 119 -17.49 28.65 -23.41
N SER A 120 -18.47 27.75 -23.53
CA SER A 120 -19.54 27.72 -24.55
C SER A 120 -20.83 28.35 -24.04
#